data_AF-A0A1H9H1X4-F1
#
_entry.id   AF-A0A1H9H1X4-F1
#
_cell.length_a   1.000
_cell.length_b   1.000
_cell.length_c   1.000
_cell.angle_alpha   90.00
_cell.angle_beta   90.00
_cell.angle_gamma   90.00
#
_symmetry.space_group_name_H-M   'P 1'
#
loop_
_entity.id
_entity.type
_entity.pdbx_description
1 polymer ?
#
loop_
_entity_poly.entity_id
_entity_poly.type
_entity_poly.pdbx_seq_one_letter_code
_entity_poly.pdbx_strand_id
1 'polypeptide(L)'
;MGLFDLFKIKVSDGMMTCQKTGIVRNSPDSFVDSGSISQDEKKYYKPDNYYTYYSYPGTNMAVKVITFDERKRLSYPSARGLYVAEIMLLEYCNQGKYPKPEGGYPGFWWFKYGIRDVGHALESLKDRGFVQWAPKVGSLSGLKVEELKQILTKAGLSTTGKKAELIDRIQKEIPDEKIIIPEYIPKYELTDLGKVELYENGYVPYMHKHSHLTTEDGRFGQTFTVWDINKLFPNGDAKNWRIVVGEIEKTRFGVDMANAVQDSKTKSTHNKTDALQQRDEIRKYIELKKDEIARSIKLPGNGFDEESQGMDLKAIGKDKEALVKFYVAIGKKFDAPALYRETAILLHKYGLYEEELSVINVGLVNVPQSNRHREELFERKKMAQEQIKKKTDT
;
A
#
# COMPACT_ATOMS: atom_id res chain seq x y z
N MET A 1 -29.41 -27.94 7.01
CA MET A 1 -28.01 -28.29 6.67
C MET A 1 -27.24 -27.01 6.46
N GLY A 2 -26.29 -26.73 7.35
CA GLY A 2 -25.60 -25.44 7.42
C GLY A 2 -24.54 -25.31 6.32
N LEU A 3 -24.22 -24.07 5.93
CA LEU A 3 -23.18 -23.75 4.94
C LEU A 3 -21.81 -24.40 5.25
N PHE A 4 -21.58 -24.77 6.51
CA PHE A 4 -20.32 -25.31 7.02
C PHE A 4 -20.22 -26.85 7.04
N ASP A 5 -21.24 -27.58 6.59
CA ASP A 5 -21.15 -29.03 6.38
C ASP A 5 -20.25 -29.40 5.17
N LEU A 6 -19.85 -28.42 4.35
CA LEU A 6 -19.02 -28.57 3.15
C LEU A 6 -17.55 -28.93 3.40
N PHE A 7 -17.05 -28.78 4.64
CA PHE A 7 -15.60 -28.86 4.95
C PHE A 7 -15.10 -30.27 5.36
N LYS A 8 -15.92 -31.32 5.23
CA LYS A 8 -15.60 -32.69 5.69
C LYS A 8 -15.14 -33.63 4.54
N ILE A 9 -14.00 -33.37 3.89
CA ILE A 9 -13.39 -34.34 2.94
C ILE A 9 -11.85 -34.39 3.10
N LYS A 10 -11.26 -35.59 3.01
CA LYS A 10 -9.81 -35.87 3.10
C LYS A 10 -9.22 -36.17 1.71
N VAL A 11 -8.10 -35.53 1.36
CA VAL A 11 -7.20 -35.90 0.24
C VAL A 11 -5.75 -35.61 0.68
N SER A 12 -4.81 -36.40 0.15
CA SER A 12 -3.38 -36.52 0.53
C SER A 12 -2.45 -35.65 -0.33
N ASP A 13 -1.44 -35.03 0.31
CA ASP A 13 -0.43 -34.18 -0.34
C ASP A 13 0.85 -34.93 -0.74
N GLY A 14 1.42 -34.54 -1.88
CA GLY A 14 2.76 -34.90 -2.34
C GLY A 14 3.61 -33.65 -2.60
N MET A 15 4.76 -33.55 -1.94
CA MET A 15 5.74 -32.46 -2.11
C MET A 15 6.83 -32.85 -3.12
N MET A 16 7.19 -31.92 -4.01
CA MET A 16 8.45 -31.95 -4.77
C MET A 16 9.33 -30.76 -4.39
N THR A 17 10.65 -30.99 -4.35
CA THR A 17 11.69 -30.00 -4.05
C THR A 17 12.55 -29.75 -5.28
N CYS A 18 12.96 -28.50 -5.49
CA CYS A 18 13.82 -28.10 -6.61
C CYS A 18 15.17 -27.53 -6.12
N GLN A 19 16.24 -27.91 -6.81
CA GLN A 19 17.65 -27.68 -6.49
C GLN A 19 18.20 -26.30 -6.95
N LYS A 20 19.33 -25.92 -6.34
CA LYS A 20 20.03 -24.63 -6.41
C LYS A 20 20.98 -24.54 -7.62
N THR A 21 21.09 -23.35 -8.22
CA THR A 21 22.24 -22.96 -9.07
C THR A 21 22.65 -21.49 -8.88
N GLY A 22 23.96 -21.28 -8.66
CA GLY A 22 24.74 -20.12 -9.13
C GLY A 22 24.69 -18.82 -8.33
N ILE A 23 25.49 -18.69 -7.26
CA ILE A 23 25.67 -17.44 -6.50
C ILE A 23 26.63 -16.50 -7.28
N VAL A 24 26.11 -15.35 -7.72
CA VAL A 24 26.92 -14.23 -8.21
C VAL A 24 27.63 -13.60 -7.01
N ARG A 25 28.97 -13.67 -6.99
CA ARG A 25 29.81 -13.05 -5.96
C ARG A 25 29.97 -11.56 -6.26
N ASN A 26 29.36 -10.71 -5.46
CA ASN A 26 29.84 -9.34 -5.27
C ASN A 26 30.72 -9.28 -4.03
N SER A 27 31.85 -8.60 -4.12
CA SER A 27 32.66 -8.28 -2.94
C SER A 27 31.83 -7.39 -2.00
N PRO A 28 31.78 -7.69 -0.68
CA PRO A 28 31.14 -6.84 0.33
C PRO A 28 31.70 -5.41 0.41
N ASP A 29 32.77 -5.10 -0.34
CA ASP A 29 33.48 -3.81 -0.31
C ASP A 29 33.14 -2.85 -1.48
N SER A 30 32.21 -3.20 -2.38
CA SER A 30 31.80 -2.32 -3.50
C SER A 30 30.48 -1.62 -3.19
N PHE A 31 30.55 -0.45 -2.56
CA PHE A 31 29.41 0.42 -2.30
C PHE A 31 29.39 1.63 -3.23
N VAL A 32 28.21 2.24 -3.35
CA VAL A 32 27.95 3.35 -4.26
C VAL A 32 28.43 4.64 -3.62
N ASP A 33 29.13 5.45 -4.42
CA ASP A 33 29.64 6.75 -4.01
C ASP A 33 28.54 7.65 -3.40
N SER A 34 28.90 8.36 -2.34
CA SER A 34 28.07 9.34 -1.63
C SER A 34 28.56 10.77 -1.83
N GLY A 35 29.57 10.98 -2.68
CA GLY A 35 30.22 12.26 -2.90
C GLY A 35 29.31 13.38 -3.40
N SER A 36 28.19 13.07 -4.04
CA SER A 36 27.19 14.08 -4.46
C SER A 36 26.34 14.59 -3.28
N ILE A 37 26.24 13.84 -2.18
CA ILE A 37 25.36 14.15 -1.06
C ILE A 37 26.04 15.15 -0.13
N SER A 38 25.37 16.28 0.09
CA SER A 38 25.88 17.33 0.98
C SER A 38 26.04 16.84 2.41
N GLN A 39 26.98 17.46 3.14
CA GLN A 39 27.31 17.03 4.50
C GLN A 39 26.13 17.16 5.49
N ASP A 40 25.25 18.16 5.30
CA ASP A 40 24.05 18.36 6.14
C ASP A 40 22.94 17.33 5.86
N GLU A 41 22.99 16.68 4.70
CA GLU A 41 22.04 15.68 4.24
C GLU A 41 22.40 14.25 4.71
N LYS A 42 23.69 13.94 4.88
CA LYS A 42 24.18 12.57 5.18
C LYS A 42 23.45 11.87 6.33
N LYS A 43 23.03 12.60 7.37
CA LYS A 43 22.28 12.06 8.52
C LYS A 43 20.92 11.45 8.15
N TYR A 44 20.36 11.79 6.99
CA TYR A 44 19.10 11.23 6.48
C TYR A 44 19.31 10.02 5.58
N TYR A 45 20.53 9.55 5.38
CA TYR A 45 20.85 8.35 4.62
C TYR A 45 21.40 7.26 5.53
N LYS A 46 21.27 6.00 5.12
CA LYS A 46 22.01 4.89 5.75
C LYS A 46 23.52 5.04 5.48
N PRO A 47 24.39 4.35 6.24
CA PRO A 47 25.83 4.32 5.96
C PRO A 47 26.12 3.81 4.55
N ASP A 48 27.22 4.24 3.93
CA ASP A 48 27.47 3.98 2.50
C ASP A 48 27.50 2.48 2.15
N ASN A 49 28.02 1.64 3.05
CA ASN A 49 28.03 0.18 2.88
C ASN A 49 26.64 -0.47 2.74
N TYR A 50 25.56 0.25 3.07
CA TYR A 50 24.19 -0.18 2.81
C TYR A 50 23.85 -0.10 1.32
N TYR A 51 24.35 0.90 0.59
CA TYR A 51 24.01 1.15 -0.81
C TYR A 51 24.94 0.39 -1.74
N THR A 52 24.58 -0.86 -2.02
CA THR A 52 25.33 -1.77 -2.91
C THR A 52 24.77 -1.76 -4.33
N TYR A 53 25.57 -2.18 -5.31
CA TYR A 53 25.13 -2.26 -6.72
C TYR A 53 24.13 -3.38 -7.01
N TYR A 54 23.82 -4.24 -6.03
CA TYR A 54 22.89 -5.36 -6.18
C TYR A 54 21.99 -5.42 -4.96
N SER A 55 20.69 -5.64 -5.15
CA SER A 55 19.81 -6.03 -4.04
C SER A 55 20.18 -7.43 -3.55
N TYR A 56 20.01 -7.72 -2.26
CA TYR A 56 20.28 -9.03 -1.64
C TYR A 56 21.59 -9.70 -2.10
N PRO A 57 22.74 -9.00 -1.99
CA PRO A 57 24.01 -9.49 -2.54
C PRO A 57 24.39 -10.85 -1.92
N GLY A 58 24.95 -11.74 -2.74
CA GLY A 58 25.36 -13.08 -2.30
C GLY A 58 24.22 -14.11 -2.22
N THR A 59 22.99 -13.74 -2.60
CA THR A 59 21.84 -14.67 -2.70
C THR A 59 21.51 -14.98 -4.16
N ASN A 60 20.76 -16.06 -4.41
CA ASN A 60 20.23 -16.36 -5.75
C ASN A 60 19.17 -15.32 -6.21
N MET A 61 18.71 -14.47 -5.30
CA MET A 61 17.79 -13.36 -5.55
C MET A 61 18.53 -12.05 -5.84
N ALA A 62 19.87 -12.08 -5.97
CA ALA A 62 20.63 -10.88 -6.24
C ALA A 62 20.23 -10.27 -7.59
N VAL A 63 19.80 -9.01 -7.57
CA VAL A 63 19.42 -8.25 -8.77
C VAL A 63 20.28 -7.01 -8.86
N LYS A 64 20.94 -6.79 -10.00
CA LYS A 64 21.71 -5.56 -10.23
C LYS A 64 20.77 -4.35 -10.14
N VAL A 65 21.14 -3.36 -9.35
CA VAL A 65 20.43 -2.08 -9.29
C VAL A 65 20.64 -1.35 -10.62
N ILE A 66 19.54 -0.97 -11.26
CA ILE A 66 19.55 -0.11 -12.45
C ILE A 66 19.53 1.33 -11.95
N THR A 67 20.60 2.07 -12.22
CA THR A 67 20.75 3.47 -11.81
C THR A 67 19.70 4.36 -12.47
N PHE A 68 19.43 5.53 -11.89
CA PHE A 68 18.44 6.44 -12.46
C PHE A 68 18.80 6.88 -13.90
N ASP A 69 20.08 7.11 -14.19
CA ASP A 69 20.51 7.46 -15.56
C ASP A 69 20.41 6.28 -16.54
N GLU A 70 20.65 5.05 -16.10
CA GLU A 70 20.34 3.86 -16.90
C GLU A 70 18.82 3.75 -17.12
N ARG A 71 17.99 4.00 -16.09
CA ARG A 71 16.51 4.00 -16.22
C ARG A 71 16.05 5.01 -17.26
N LYS A 72 16.62 6.22 -17.31
CA LYS A 72 16.28 7.24 -18.33
C LYS A 72 16.49 6.75 -19.77
N ARG A 73 17.43 5.82 -19.99
CA ARG A 73 17.68 5.22 -21.33
C ARG A 73 16.71 4.08 -21.67
N LEU A 74 16.04 3.52 -20.66
CA LEU A 74 15.19 2.33 -20.78
C LEU A 74 13.70 2.63 -20.61
N SER A 75 13.35 3.87 -20.28
CA SER A 75 11.98 4.33 -19.99
C SER A 75 11.71 5.64 -20.69
N TYR A 76 10.44 5.99 -20.81
CA TYR A 76 10.01 7.23 -21.44
C TYR A 76 9.71 8.29 -20.37
N PRO A 77 10.13 9.55 -20.56
CA PRO A 77 9.67 10.63 -19.71
C PRO A 77 8.18 10.91 -19.96
N SER A 78 7.53 11.54 -18.99
CA SER A 78 6.21 12.12 -19.16
C SER A 78 6.21 13.28 -20.17
N ALA A 79 5.02 13.76 -20.53
CA ALA A 79 4.85 14.93 -21.40
C ALA A 79 5.58 16.19 -20.90
N ARG A 80 5.91 16.29 -19.60
CA ARG A 80 6.66 17.41 -18.99
C ARG A 80 8.09 17.07 -18.61
N GLY A 81 8.57 15.93 -19.10
CA GLY A 81 9.97 15.53 -18.96
C GLY A 81 10.32 14.90 -17.60
N LEU A 82 9.36 14.40 -16.83
CA LEU A 82 9.65 13.66 -15.59
C LEU A 82 9.68 12.16 -15.85
N TYR A 83 10.65 11.48 -15.26
CA TYR A 83 10.69 10.02 -15.26
C TYR A 83 9.96 9.44 -14.07
N VAL A 84 9.65 8.14 -14.13
CA VAL A 84 8.92 7.40 -13.08
C VAL A 84 9.46 7.67 -11.66
N ALA A 85 10.77 7.73 -11.47
CA ALA A 85 11.35 7.98 -10.15
C ALA A 85 11.09 9.40 -9.63
N GLU A 86 11.13 10.40 -10.51
CA GLU A 86 10.82 11.80 -10.21
C GLU A 86 9.33 11.99 -9.91
N ILE A 87 8.45 11.36 -10.70
CA ILE A 87 6.99 11.35 -10.43
C ILE A 87 6.71 10.71 -9.07
N MET A 88 7.43 9.65 -8.70
CA MET A 88 7.30 9.04 -7.38
C MET A 88 7.77 9.99 -6.26
N LEU A 89 8.80 10.82 -6.48
CA LEU A 89 9.20 11.87 -5.52
C LEU A 89 8.08 12.89 -5.31
N LEU A 90 7.35 13.28 -6.36
CA LEU A 90 6.19 14.17 -6.23
C LEU A 90 5.13 13.58 -5.28
N GLU A 91 4.85 12.28 -5.35
CA GLU A 91 3.92 11.62 -4.40
C GLU A 91 4.42 11.72 -2.95
N TYR A 92 5.72 11.61 -2.69
CA TYR A 92 6.27 11.75 -1.34
C TYR A 92 6.28 13.20 -0.83
N CYS A 93 6.46 14.17 -1.71
CA CYS A 93 6.25 15.59 -1.41
C CYS A 93 4.77 15.87 -1.13
N ASN A 94 3.85 15.33 -1.92
CA ASN A 94 2.40 15.45 -1.73
C ASN A 94 1.93 14.89 -0.38
N GLN A 95 2.58 13.83 0.12
CA GLN A 95 2.33 13.29 1.46
C GLN A 95 2.91 14.14 2.60
N GLY A 96 3.57 15.27 2.30
CA GLY A 96 4.19 16.17 3.28
C GLY A 96 5.43 15.58 3.97
N LYS A 97 5.99 14.49 3.44
CA LYS A 97 7.10 13.79 4.11
C LYS A 97 8.46 14.42 3.78
N TYR A 98 8.60 14.96 2.57
CA TYR A 98 9.91 15.28 1.96
C TYR A 98 10.14 16.79 1.90
N PRO A 99 11.40 17.27 1.92
CA PRO A 99 12.64 16.50 2.01
C PRO A 99 12.92 16.05 3.46
N LYS A 100 14.05 15.39 3.70
CA LYS A 100 14.60 15.13 5.05
C LYS A 100 13.59 14.44 6.00
N PRO A 101 13.07 13.25 5.65
CA PRO A 101 12.13 12.52 6.49
C PRO A 101 12.79 12.08 7.81
N GLU A 102 12.01 12.05 8.91
CA GLU A 102 12.51 11.74 10.26
C GLU A 102 13.23 10.37 10.35
N GLY A 103 12.69 9.35 9.67
CA GLY A 103 13.30 8.01 9.60
C GLY A 103 14.43 7.86 8.57
N GLY A 104 14.83 8.95 7.91
CA GLY A 104 15.74 8.92 6.77
C GLY A 104 15.07 8.48 5.46
N TYR A 105 15.75 8.73 4.34
CA TYR A 105 15.28 8.33 3.02
C TYR A 105 15.22 6.79 2.94
N PRO A 106 14.07 6.21 2.55
CA PRO A 106 13.92 4.77 2.39
C PRO A 106 14.88 4.20 1.35
N GLY A 107 15.41 3.00 1.61
CA GLY A 107 16.35 2.33 0.70
C GLY A 107 15.80 2.02 -0.69
N PHE A 108 14.47 1.97 -0.87
CA PHE A 108 13.89 1.70 -2.19
C PHE A 108 14.22 2.79 -3.23
N TRP A 109 14.57 4.03 -2.82
CA TRP A 109 15.00 5.05 -3.79
C TRP A 109 16.21 4.58 -4.58
N TRP A 110 17.16 3.96 -3.90
CA TRP A 110 18.30 3.34 -4.55
C TRP A 110 17.90 2.02 -5.21
N PHE A 111 17.42 1.05 -4.43
CA PHE A 111 17.28 -0.34 -4.91
C PHE A 111 16.17 -0.54 -5.97
N LYS A 112 15.14 0.31 -6.00
CA LYS A 112 14.03 0.24 -6.96
C LYS A 112 14.15 1.30 -8.05
N TYR A 113 14.44 2.55 -7.67
CA TYR A 113 14.41 3.70 -8.57
C TYR A 113 15.78 4.20 -9.03
N GLY A 114 16.87 3.69 -8.46
CA GLY A 114 18.23 4.06 -8.86
C GLY A 114 18.67 5.47 -8.45
N ILE A 115 17.96 6.14 -7.53
CA ILE A 115 18.31 7.46 -7.01
C ILE A 115 19.13 7.30 -5.72
N ARG A 116 20.43 7.60 -5.79
CA ARG A 116 21.33 7.61 -4.63
C ARG A 116 21.23 8.91 -3.83
N ASP A 117 21.07 10.02 -4.53
CA ASP A 117 21.01 11.38 -4.00
C ASP A 117 19.59 11.93 -4.19
N VAL A 118 18.77 11.76 -3.15
CA VAL A 118 17.37 12.17 -3.17
C VAL A 118 17.25 13.69 -3.02
N GLY A 119 18.14 14.31 -2.24
CA GLY A 119 18.18 15.76 -2.05
C GLY A 119 18.38 16.50 -3.36
N HIS A 120 19.40 16.12 -4.13
CA HIS A 120 19.65 16.71 -5.45
C HIS A 120 18.49 16.52 -6.42
N ALA A 121 17.86 15.33 -6.43
CA ALA A 121 16.68 15.08 -7.26
C ALA A 121 15.50 16.00 -6.88
N LEU A 122 15.29 16.26 -5.58
CA LEU A 122 14.26 17.18 -5.11
C LEU A 122 14.57 18.65 -5.44
N GLU A 123 15.83 19.05 -5.37
CA GLU A 123 16.27 20.38 -5.82
C GLU A 123 15.97 20.59 -7.30
N SER A 124 16.29 19.60 -8.15
CA SER A 124 15.95 19.66 -9.57
C SER A 124 14.44 19.80 -9.81
N LEU A 125 13.60 19.08 -9.06
CA LEU A 125 12.14 19.21 -9.16
C LEU A 125 11.65 20.60 -8.76
N LYS A 126 12.25 21.19 -7.74
CA LYS A 126 11.96 22.55 -7.27
C LYS A 126 12.37 23.58 -8.33
N ASP A 127 13.59 23.48 -8.86
CA ASP A 127 14.13 24.41 -9.86
C ASP A 127 13.34 24.36 -11.18
N ARG A 128 12.79 23.19 -11.52
CA ARG A 128 11.87 23.00 -12.66
C ARG A 128 10.42 23.38 -12.36
N GLY A 129 10.11 23.83 -11.14
CA GLY A 129 8.81 24.38 -10.76
C GLY A 129 7.73 23.35 -10.44
N PHE A 130 8.07 22.07 -10.20
CA PHE A 130 7.08 21.05 -9.82
C PHE A 130 6.75 21.06 -8.31
N VAL A 131 7.70 21.49 -7.49
CA VAL A 131 7.53 21.60 -6.04
C VAL A 131 8.01 22.96 -5.53
N GLN A 132 7.49 23.38 -4.39
CA GLN A 132 7.91 24.60 -3.69
C GLN A 132 7.94 24.35 -2.19
N TRP A 133 8.60 25.22 -1.43
CA TRP A 133 8.54 25.14 0.03
C TRP A 133 7.10 25.36 0.51
N ALA A 134 6.62 24.45 1.34
CA ALA A 134 5.32 24.57 1.96
C ALA A 134 5.32 25.76 2.94
N PRO A 135 4.23 26.55 3.00
CA PRO A 135 4.08 27.59 3.99
C PRO A 135 4.23 27.06 5.42
N LYS A 136 4.94 27.79 6.29
CA LYS A 136 5.11 27.42 7.71
C LYS A 136 3.77 27.34 8.43
N VAL A 137 2.77 28.13 8.03
CA VAL A 137 1.39 28.06 8.55
C VAL A 137 0.80 26.66 8.46
N GLY A 138 1.13 25.89 7.42
CA GLY A 138 0.66 24.50 7.26
C GLY A 138 1.20 23.56 8.36
N SER A 139 2.33 23.89 8.95
CA SER A 139 2.98 23.09 10.00
C SER A 139 2.45 23.37 11.42
N LEU A 140 1.68 24.45 11.61
CA LEU A 140 1.20 24.88 12.94
C LEU A 140 0.28 23.84 13.61
N SER A 141 -0.47 23.07 12.81
CA SER A 141 -1.37 22.03 13.30
C SER A 141 -0.62 20.92 14.08
N GLY A 142 0.64 20.65 13.74
CA GLY A 142 1.48 19.66 14.39
C GLY A 142 2.10 20.11 15.72
N LEU A 143 2.12 21.42 16.00
CA LEU A 143 2.77 21.97 17.18
C LEU A 143 1.97 21.77 18.47
N LYS A 144 2.67 21.70 19.60
CA LYS A 144 2.08 21.72 20.95
C LYS A 144 1.55 23.12 21.26
N VAL A 145 0.56 23.19 22.15
CA VAL A 145 -0.05 24.47 22.56
C VAL A 145 1.00 25.46 23.10
N GLU A 146 1.96 24.98 23.87
CA GLU A 146 3.02 25.83 24.42
C GLU A 146 3.96 26.41 23.35
N GLU A 147 4.25 25.65 22.29
CA GLU A 147 5.05 26.13 21.15
C GLU A 147 4.30 27.22 20.37
N LEU A 148 2.99 27.04 20.17
CA LEU A 148 2.14 28.06 19.54
C LEU A 148 2.09 29.35 20.38
N LYS A 149 1.97 29.23 21.70
CA LYS A 149 2.02 30.38 22.61
C LYS A 149 3.36 31.10 22.53
N GLN A 150 4.49 30.39 22.44
CA GLN A 150 5.81 31.00 22.29
C GLN A 150 5.92 31.83 21.01
N ILE A 151 5.35 31.35 19.89
CA ILE A 151 5.30 32.10 18.63
C ILE A 151 4.51 33.41 18.82
N LEU A 152 3.33 33.32 19.43
CA LEU A 152 2.47 34.48 19.71
C LEU A 152 3.13 35.47 20.66
N THR A 153 3.75 35.00 21.75
CA THR A 153 4.47 35.86 22.71
C THR A 153 5.62 36.61 22.04
N LYS A 154 6.41 35.94 21.19
CA LYS A 154 7.50 36.60 20.44
C LYS A 154 6.98 37.67 19.47
N ALA A 155 5.77 37.50 18.95
CA ALA A 155 5.10 38.48 18.11
C ALA A 155 4.32 39.55 18.90
N GLY A 156 4.31 39.50 20.23
CA GLY A 156 3.54 40.42 21.08
C GLY A 156 2.03 40.21 21.04
N LEU A 157 1.56 39.03 20.61
CA LEU A 157 0.15 38.70 20.46
C LEU A 157 -0.40 37.93 21.66
N SER A 158 -1.72 38.00 21.85
CA SER A 158 -2.40 37.28 22.93
C SER A 158 -2.18 35.76 22.82
N THR A 159 -1.91 35.11 23.95
CA THR A 159 -1.71 33.64 24.07
C THR A 159 -2.94 32.91 24.59
N THR A 160 -4.07 33.61 24.80
CA THR A 160 -5.31 33.01 25.29
C THR A 160 -6.10 32.34 24.18
N GLY A 161 -6.77 31.24 24.54
CA GLY A 161 -7.68 30.51 23.64
C GLY A 161 -7.34 29.03 23.46
N LYS A 162 -8.22 28.34 22.74
CA LYS A 162 -8.01 26.93 22.34
C LYS A 162 -6.97 26.84 21.21
N LYS A 163 -6.37 25.66 21.01
CA LYS A 163 -5.33 25.43 19.99
C LYS A 163 -5.72 25.98 18.60
N ALA A 164 -6.94 25.73 18.14
CA ALA A 164 -7.42 26.22 16.85
C ALA A 164 -7.45 27.76 16.76
N GLU A 165 -7.83 28.44 17.85
CA GLU A 165 -7.86 29.91 17.92
C GLU A 165 -6.44 30.49 17.91
N LEU A 166 -5.48 29.82 18.57
CA LEU A 166 -4.07 30.22 18.52
C LEU A 166 -3.49 30.09 17.11
N ILE A 167 -3.82 29.00 16.40
CA ILE A 167 -3.38 28.78 15.02
C ILE A 167 -3.97 29.84 14.09
N ASP A 168 -5.28 30.09 14.18
CA ASP A 168 -5.97 31.10 13.37
C ASP A 168 -5.38 32.51 13.59
N ARG A 169 -5.03 32.85 14.83
CA ARG A 169 -4.36 34.12 15.16
C ARG A 169 -2.98 34.22 14.54
N ILE A 170 -2.15 33.19 14.64
CA ILE A 170 -0.82 33.17 14.01
C ILE A 170 -0.96 33.36 12.49
N GLN A 171 -1.89 32.63 11.86
CA GLN A 171 -2.08 32.67 10.41
C GLN A 171 -2.58 34.04 9.90
N LYS A 172 -3.42 34.74 10.68
CA LYS A 172 -3.97 36.04 10.30
C LYS A 172 -3.00 37.20 10.55
N GLU A 173 -2.26 37.16 11.65
CA GLU A 173 -1.51 38.32 12.14
C GLU A 173 0.00 38.25 11.91
N ILE A 174 0.56 37.06 11.62
CA ILE A 174 2.00 36.87 11.41
C ILE A 174 2.26 36.43 9.97
N PRO A 175 2.98 37.24 9.16
CA PRO A 175 3.45 36.80 7.84
C PRO A 175 4.28 35.52 7.92
N ASP A 176 4.11 34.61 6.96
CA ASP A 176 4.71 33.25 7.00
C ASP A 176 6.25 33.29 7.16
N GLU A 177 6.89 34.27 6.53
CA GLU A 177 8.34 34.46 6.60
C GLU A 177 8.81 34.77 8.02
N LYS A 178 7.98 35.46 8.82
CA LYS A 178 8.27 35.85 10.21
C LYS A 178 7.91 34.78 11.24
N ILE A 179 7.23 33.71 10.84
CA ILE A 179 6.93 32.60 11.75
C ILE A 179 8.23 31.85 12.09
N ILE A 180 8.54 31.73 13.38
CA ILE A 180 9.73 31.03 13.87
C ILE A 180 9.27 29.78 14.62
N ILE A 181 9.48 28.61 14.02
CA ILE A 181 9.16 27.31 14.61
C ILE A 181 10.49 26.66 15.07
N PRO A 182 10.64 26.30 16.36
CA PRO A 182 11.80 25.57 16.85
C PRO A 182 11.99 24.25 16.08
N GLU A 183 13.23 23.90 15.75
CA GLU A 183 13.59 22.65 15.04
C GLU A 183 12.84 22.45 13.71
N TYR A 184 12.40 23.53 13.08
CA TYR A 184 11.63 23.47 11.84
C TYR A 184 12.43 22.86 10.70
N ILE A 185 11.91 21.76 10.16
CA ILE A 185 12.39 21.15 8.93
C ILE A 185 11.37 21.50 7.84
N PRO A 186 11.69 22.42 6.91
CA PRO A 186 10.78 22.78 5.84
C PRO A 186 10.47 21.57 4.96
N LYS A 187 9.22 21.48 4.52
CA LYS A 187 8.72 20.42 3.63
C LYS A 187 8.36 21.00 2.27
N TYR A 188 8.48 20.18 1.24
CA TYR A 188 7.98 20.52 -0.08
C TYR A 188 6.47 20.29 -0.14
N GLU A 189 5.78 21.15 -0.87
CA GLU A 189 4.44 20.91 -1.39
C GLU A 189 4.46 20.97 -2.92
N LEU A 190 3.43 20.40 -3.55
CA LEU A 190 3.30 20.46 -5.01
C LEU A 190 2.81 21.83 -5.46
N THR A 191 3.45 22.37 -6.50
CA THR A 191 2.86 23.48 -7.29
C THR A 191 1.68 22.96 -8.10
N ASP A 192 0.93 23.85 -8.77
CA ASP A 192 -0.15 23.41 -9.66
C ASP A 192 0.38 22.57 -10.84
N LEU A 193 1.59 22.88 -11.32
CA LEU A 193 2.30 22.06 -12.30
C LEU A 193 2.57 20.65 -11.75
N GLY A 194 3.10 20.55 -10.52
CA GLY A 194 3.35 19.27 -9.86
C GLY A 194 2.10 18.45 -9.60
N LYS A 195 0.98 19.09 -9.23
CA LYS A 195 -0.31 18.42 -9.02
C LYS A 195 -0.84 17.82 -10.31
N VAL A 196 -0.82 18.59 -11.41
CA VAL A 196 -1.26 18.11 -12.73
C VAL A 196 -0.36 16.96 -13.18
N GLU A 197 0.95 17.11 -13.06
CA GLU A 197 1.93 16.09 -13.44
C GLU A 197 1.72 14.76 -12.69
N LEU A 198 1.54 14.83 -11.38
CA LEU A 198 1.28 13.65 -10.54
C LEU A 198 -0.09 13.01 -10.87
N TYR A 199 -1.10 13.82 -11.17
CA TYR A 199 -2.43 13.32 -11.53
C TYR A 199 -2.42 12.58 -12.88
N GLU A 200 -1.85 13.21 -13.92
CA GLU A 200 -1.77 12.65 -15.27
C GLU A 200 -0.91 11.39 -15.32
N ASN A 201 0.09 11.28 -14.44
CA ASN A 201 0.96 10.09 -14.31
C ASN A 201 0.65 9.24 -13.08
N GLY A 202 -0.61 9.24 -12.63
CA GLY A 202 -1.05 8.54 -11.42
C GLY A 202 -0.78 7.02 -11.40
N TYR A 203 -0.47 6.41 -12.54
CA TYR A 203 -0.05 5.01 -12.60
C TYR A 203 1.24 4.75 -11.79
N VAL A 204 2.12 5.74 -11.64
CA VAL A 204 3.39 5.58 -10.92
C VAL A 204 3.16 5.27 -9.43
N PRO A 205 2.50 6.14 -8.64
CA PRO A 205 2.21 5.85 -7.24
C PRO A 205 1.22 4.69 -7.07
N TYR A 206 0.33 4.46 -8.03
CA TYR A 206 -0.56 3.30 -8.07
C TYR A 206 0.23 2.00 -8.15
N MET A 207 1.05 1.85 -9.19
CA MET A 207 1.88 0.67 -9.41
C MET A 207 2.91 0.48 -8.30
N HIS A 208 3.43 1.55 -7.67
CA HIS A 208 4.34 1.42 -6.54
C HIS A 208 3.75 0.60 -5.37
N LYS A 209 2.43 0.71 -5.15
CA LYS A 209 1.68 0.08 -4.05
C LYS A 209 0.88 -1.16 -4.48
N HIS A 210 0.94 -1.53 -5.76
CA HIS A 210 0.11 -2.58 -6.32
C HIS A 210 0.50 -3.97 -5.79
N SER A 211 -0.50 -4.78 -5.40
CA SER A 211 -0.31 -6.10 -4.76
C SER A 211 0.30 -7.13 -5.72
N HIS A 212 -0.08 -7.09 -7.00
CA HIS A 212 0.39 -8.02 -8.04
C HIS A 212 1.69 -7.61 -8.74
N LEU A 213 2.51 -6.74 -8.16
CA LEU A 213 3.81 -6.41 -8.75
C LEU A 213 4.66 -7.68 -8.91
N THR A 214 5.20 -7.89 -10.10
CA THR A 214 6.12 -9.02 -10.38
C THR A 214 7.58 -8.58 -10.32
N THR A 215 8.50 -9.55 -10.46
CA THR A 215 9.90 -9.24 -10.75
C THR A 215 10.04 -8.61 -12.15
N GLU A 216 11.09 -7.80 -12.33
CA GLU A 216 11.37 -7.11 -13.61
C GLU A 216 12.05 -8.03 -14.65
N ASP A 217 12.60 -9.16 -14.21
CA ASP A 217 13.40 -10.07 -15.04
C ASP A 217 12.59 -11.19 -15.72
N GLY A 218 11.27 -11.24 -15.50
CA GLY A 218 10.37 -12.19 -16.12
C GLY A 218 10.60 -13.66 -15.74
N ARG A 219 11.45 -13.96 -14.73
CA ARG A 219 11.76 -15.35 -14.33
C ARG A 219 10.52 -16.17 -13.96
N PHE A 220 9.46 -15.51 -13.51
CA PHE A 220 8.22 -16.13 -13.05
C PHE A 220 7.03 -15.88 -13.99
N GLY A 221 7.29 -15.50 -15.24
CA GLY A 221 6.27 -15.23 -16.25
C GLY A 221 6.23 -13.76 -16.69
N GLN A 222 5.10 -13.36 -17.26
CA GLN A 222 4.94 -12.02 -17.82
C GLN A 222 5.05 -10.95 -16.73
N THR A 223 5.86 -9.93 -16.97
CA THR A 223 6.08 -8.86 -16.00
C THR A 223 4.86 -7.94 -15.87
N PHE A 224 4.66 -7.41 -14.66
CA PHE A 224 3.68 -6.40 -14.31
C PHE A 224 4.30 -5.43 -13.31
N THR A 225 5.01 -4.43 -13.84
CA THR A 225 5.75 -3.44 -13.06
C THR A 225 5.45 -2.02 -13.52
N VAL A 226 5.83 -1.03 -12.71
CA VAL A 226 5.68 0.39 -13.09
C VAL A 226 6.41 0.72 -14.40
N TRP A 227 7.50 0.01 -14.70
CA TRP A 227 8.29 0.20 -15.91
C TRP A 227 7.62 -0.41 -17.15
N ASP A 228 6.92 -1.54 -16.98
CA ASP A 228 6.13 -2.13 -18.06
C ASP A 228 4.97 -1.19 -18.43
N ILE A 229 4.31 -0.61 -17.43
CA ILE A 229 3.24 0.37 -17.66
C ILE A 229 3.79 1.64 -18.32
N ASN A 230 4.94 2.15 -17.89
CA ASN A 230 5.58 3.31 -18.52
C ASN A 230 5.82 3.11 -20.03
N LYS A 231 6.24 1.92 -20.45
CA LYS A 231 6.48 1.59 -21.86
C LYS A 231 5.22 1.65 -22.74
N LEU A 232 4.03 1.65 -22.14
CA LEU A 232 2.76 1.81 -22.85
C LEU A 232 2.45 3.28 -23.22
N PHE A 233 3.24 4.23 -22.71
CA PHE A 233 3.08 5.67 -22.97
C PHE A 233 4.36 6.27 -23.58
N PRO A 234 4.78 5.85 -24.79
CA PRO A 234 6.05 6.27 -25.38
C PRO A 234 6.12 7.77 -25.71
N ASN A 235 4.98 8.44 -25.85
CA ASN A 235 4.89 9.89 -26.02
C ASN A 235 4.79 10.67 -24.70
N GLY A 236 4.82 9.97 -23.56
CA GLY A 236 4.68 10.56 -22.23
C GLY A 236 3.26 11.01 -21.84
N ASP A 237 2.26 10.79 -22.68
CA ASP A 237 0.86 11.11 -22.37
C ASP A 237 0.16 9.90 -21.72
N ALA A 238 0.16 9.90 -20.38
CA ALA A 238 -0.42 8.84 -19.57
C ALA A 238 -1.81 9.18 -19.02
N LYS A 239 -2.52 10.19 -19.52
CA LYS A 239 -3.81 10.64 -18.93
C LYS A 239 -4.87 9.55 -18.84
N ASN A 240 -4.87 8.62 -19.78
CA ASN A 240 -5.77 7.48 -19.83
C ASN A 240 -5.25 6.23 -19.09
N TRP A 241 -4.22 6.37 -18.24
CA TRP A 241 -3.54 5.23 -17.62
C TRP A 241 -4.48 4.29 -16.86
N ARG A 242 -5.55 4.82 -16.24
CA ARG A 242 -6.53 3.99 -15.51
C ARG A 242 -7.27 3.02 -16.42
N ILE A 243 -7.58 3.43 -17.66
CA ILE A 243 -8.23 2.56 -18.65
C ILE A 243 -7.24 1.46 -19.03
N VAL A 244 -6.02 1.84 -19.40
CA VAL A 244 -4.97 0.91 -19.84
C VAL A 244 -4.64 -0.11 -18.74
N VAL A 245 -4.37 0.36 -17.51
CA VAL A 245 -4.04 -0.50 -16.39
C VAL A 245 -5.25 -1.35 -15.97
N GLY A 246 -6.45 -0.77 -15.92
CA GLY A 246 -7.68 -1.51 -15.60
C GLY A 246 -8.01 -2.61 -16.60
N GLU A 247 -7.73 -2.43 -17.89
CA GLU A 247 -7.86 -3.48 -18.92
C GLU A 247 -6.85 -4.62 -18.71
N ILE A 248 -5.60 -4.30 -18.36
CA ILE A 248 -4.59 -5.30 -18.03
C ILE A 248 -5.02 -6.09 -16.79
N GLU A 249 -5.51 -5.43 -15.76
CA GLU A 249 -5.99 -6.07 -14.53
C GLU A 249 -7.22 -6.95 -14.78
N LYS A 250 -8.19 -6.48 -15.60
CA LYS A 250 -9.34 -7.32 -16.00
C LYS A 250 -8.87 -8.58 -16.72
N THR A 251 -7.91 -8.43 -17.61
CA THR A 251 -7.40 -9.53 -18.43
C THR A 251 -6.60 -10.53 -17.59
N ARG A 252 -5.75 -10.05 -16.67
CA ARG A 252 -4.84 -10.91 -15.88
C ARG A 252 -5.44 -11.42 -14.57
N PHE A 253 -6.25 -10.60 -13.91
CA PHE A 253 -6.75 -10.83 -12.55
C PHE A 253 -8.28 -10.89 -12.48
N GLY A 254 -8.98 -10.61 -13.59
CA GLY A 254 -10.44 -10.68 -13.67
C GLY A 254 -11.17 -9.47 -13.07
N VAL A 255 -10.44 -8.45 -12.60
CA VAL A 255 -11.02 -7.26 -11.94
C VAL A 255 -10.36 -5.97 -12.41
N ASP A 256 -11.08 -4.86 -12.31
CA ASP A 256 -10.58 -3.50 -12.57
C ASP A 256 -10.27 -2.80 -11.25
N MET A 257 -9.06 -2.98 -10.73
CA MET A 257 -8.66 -2.36 -9.47
C MET A 257 -8.39 -0.88 -9.67
N ALA A 258 -7.81 -0.50 -10.81
CA ALA A 258 -7.46 0.87 -11.13
C ALA A 258 -8.68 1.79 -11.09
N ASN A 259 -9.84 1.40 -11.63
CA ASN A 259 -11.02 2.26 -11.61
C ASN A 259 -11.84 2.16 -10.30
N ALA A 260 -11.79 1.03 -9.59
CA ALA A 260 -12.55 0.86 -8.34
C ALA A 260 -12.06 1.73 -7.16
N VAL A 261 -10.79 2.14 -7.16
CA VAL A 261 -10.21 2.95 -6.07
C VAL A 261 -10.87 4.35 -5.95
N GLN A 262 -11.51 4.87 -7.00
CA GLN A 262 -12.25 6.14 -6.92
C GLN A 262 -13.60 6.01 -6.19
N ASP A 263 -14.31 4.90 -6.38
CA ASP A 263 -15.68 4.72 -5.85
C ASP A 263 -15.71 4.50 -4.33
N SER A 264 -14.60 4.04 -3.73
CA SER A 264 -14.52 3.75 -2.30
C SER A 264 -14.40 5.00 -1.41
N LYS A 265 -13.91 6.14 -1.95
CA LYS A 265 -13.80 7.40 -1.20
C LYS A 265 -15.14 8.13 -1.02
N THR A 266 -16.20 7.67 -1.69
CA THR A 266 -17.49 8.38 -1.78
C THR A 266 -18.59 7.79 -0.88
N LYS A 267 -18.32 6.77 -0.04
CA LYS A 267 -19.39 6.11 0.76
C LYS A 267 -19.43 6.57 2.23
N SER A 268 -20.50 7.31 2.49
CA SER A 268 -20.97 7.99 3.71
C SER A 268 -21.63 7.05 4.74
N THR A 269 -21.59 7.52 6.00
CA THR A 269 -22.46 7.26 7.18
C THR A 269 -23.52 6.16 7.01
N HIS A 270 -23.31 5.01 7.66
CA HIS A 270 -24.27 3.89 7.65
C HIS A 270 -25.28 3.97 8.80
N ASN A 271 -26.57 3.91 8.46
CA ASN A 271 -27.65 3.72 9.42
C ASN A 271 -27.89 2.23 9.72
N LYS A 272 -28.47 1.91 10.88
CA LYS A 272 -28.67 0.53 11.39
C LYS A 272 -29.53 -0.35 10.47
N THR A 273 -30.50 0.23 9.76
CA THR A 273 -31.39 -0.48 8.82
C THR A 273 -30.63 -0.99 7.60
N ASP A 274 -29.67 -0.22 7.09
CA ASP A 274 -28.87 -0.59 5.92
C ASP A 274 -27.93 -1.77 6.23
N ALA A 275 -27.42 -1.84 7.47
CA ALA A 275 -26.55 -2.93 7.91
C ALA A 275 -27.28 -4.28 7.97
N LEU A 276 -28.55 -4.31 8.40
CA LEU A 276 -29.36 -5.53 8.43
C LEU A 276 -29.68 -6.03 7.01
N GLN A 277 -30.04 -5.12 6.11
CA GLN A 277 -30.32 -5.47 4.71
C GLN A 277 -29.08 -6.01 4.01
N GLN A 278 -27.91 -5.37 4.18
CA GLN A 278 -26.65 -5.84 3.61
C GLN A 278 -26.26 -7.22 4.13
N ARG A 279 -26.45 -7.48 5.44
CA ARG A 279 -26.21 -8.80 6.03
C ARG A 279 -27.06 -9.88 5.38
N ASP A 280 -28.36 -9.62 5.24
CA ASP A 280 -29.31 -10.59 4.71
C ASP A 280 -29.09 -10.80 3.19
N GLU A 281 -28.70 -9.76 2.46
CA GLU A 281 -28.26 -9.86 1.06
C GLU A 281 -27.06 -10.80 0.93
N ILE A 282 -26.02 -10.62 1.76
CA ILE A 282 -24.82 -11.47 1.73
C ILE A 282 -25.17 -12.93 2.02
N ARG A 283 -25.97 -13.20 3.05
CA ARG A 283 -26.44 -14.57 3.35
C ARG A 283 -27.17 -15.20 2.18
N LYS A 284 -28.11 -14.46 1.59
CA LYS A 284 -28.88 -14.93 0.43
C LYS A 284 -27.98 -15.22 -0.77
N TYR A 285 -27.00 -14.35 -1.03
CA TYR A 285 -26.05 -14.53 -2.12
C TYR A 285 -25.16 -15.76 -1.91
N ILE A 286 -24.64 -15.94 -0.70
CA ILE A 286 -23.81 -17.10 -0.36
C ILE A 286 -24.60 -18.41 -0.47
N GLU A 287 -25.85 -18.44 0.03
CA GLU A 287 -26.69 -19.64 -0.09
C GLU A 287 -27.01 -19.95 -1.56
N LEU A 288 -27.28 -18.93 -2.39
CA LEU A 288 -27.45 -19.08 -3.84
C LEU A 288 -26.21 -19.67 -4.52
N LYS A 289 -25.01 -19.37 -3.99
CA LYS A 289 -23.72 -19.81 -4.54
C LYS A 289 -23.19 -21.11 -3.92
N LYS A 290 -23.92 -21.71 -2.99
CA LYS A 290 -23.49 -22.90 -2.24
C LYS A 290 -23.08 -24.09 -3.12
N ASP A 291 -23.86 -24.39 -4.16
CA ASP A 291 -23.55 -25.49 -5.08
C ASP A 291 -22.34 -25.18 -5.97
N GLU A 292 -22.12 -23.91 -6.31
CA GLU A 292 -20.92 -23.46 -7.02
C GLU A 292 -19.68 -23.60 -6.14
N ILE A 293 -19.78 -23.18 -4.86
CA ILE A 293 -18.71 -23.33 -3.87
C ILE A 293 -18.36 -24.82 -3.71
N ALA A 294 -19.37 -25.67 -3.47
CA ALA A 294 -19.18 -27.10 -3.26
C ALA A 294 -18.53 -27.81 -4.46
N ARG A 295 -18.89 -27.41 -5.69
CA ARG A 295 -18.24 -27.92 -6.91
C ARG A 295 -16.81 -27.42 -7.04
N SER A 296 -16.57 -26.14 -6.79
CA SER A 296 -15.25 -25.50 -6.94
C SER A 296 -14.22 -26.05 -5.95
N ILE A 297 -14.63 -26.39 -4.73
CA ILE A 297 -13.77 -27.04 -3.71
C ILE A 297 -13.20 -28.38 -4.22
N LYS A 298 -13.94 -29.10 -5.07
CA LYS A 298 -13.52 -30.40 -5.61
C LYS A 298 -12.57 -30.28 -6.80
N LEU A 299 -12.42 -29.09 -7.39
CA LEU A 299 -11.48 -28.88 -8.48
C LEU A 299 -10.04 -28.92 -7.96
N PRO A 300 -9.06 -29.34 -8.80
CA PRO A 300 -7.64 -29.30 -8.43
C PRO A 300 -7.17 -27.91 -7.96
N GLY A 301 -6.06 -27.90 -7.22
CA GLY A 301 -5.44 -26.69 -6.66
C GLY A 301 -5.54 -26.63 -5.14
N ASN A 302 -4.66 -25.85 -4.53
CA ASN A 302 -4.54 -25.72 -3.07
C ASN A 302 -5.40 -24.59 -2.46
N GLY A 303 -6.13 -23.83 -3.29
CA GLY A 303 -6.92 -22.68 -2.85
C GLY A 303 -6.24 -21.32 -2.95
N PHE A 304 -4.97 -21.26 -3.39
CA PHE A 304 -4.23 -20.01 -3.55
C PHE A 304 -4.88 -19.07 -4.58
N ASP A 305 -5.24 -19.59 -5.76
CA ASP A 305 -5.84 -18.77 -6.83
C ASP A 305 -7.18 -18.17 -6.38
N GLU A 306 -7.99 -18.95 -5.64
CA GLU A 306 -9.24 -18.44 -5.08
C GLU A 306 -9.02 -17.43 -3.95
N GLU A 307 -8.02 -17.63 -3.10
CA GLU A 307 -7.66 -16.64 -2.09
C GLU A 307 -7.23 -15.32 -2.73
N SER A 308 -6.36 -15.39 -3.73
CA SER A 308 -5.88 -14.24 -4.48
C SER A 308 -7.02 -13.48 -5.18
N GLN A 309 -7.89 -14.19 -5.90
CA GLN A 309 -9.09 -13.60 -6.52
C GLN A 309 -10.05 -13.01 -5.48
N GLY A 310 -10.17 -13.63 -4.31
CA GLY A 310 -10.99 -13.11 -3.21
C GLY A 310 -10.45 -11.78 -2.68
N MET A 311 -9.12 -11.65 -2.53
CA MET A 311 -8.49 -10.39 -2.12
C MET A 311 -8.70 -9.28 -3.15
N ASP A 312 -8.62 -9.62 -4.43
CA ASP A 312 -8.84 -8.69 -5.54
C ASP A 312 -10.28 -8.16 -5.57
N LEU A 313 -11.26 -9.06 -5.45
CA LEU A 313 -12.68 -8.68 -5.36
C LEU A 313 -12.97 -7.81 -4.15
N LYS A 314 -12.37 -8.14 -3.00
CA LYS A 314 -12.48 -7.34 -1.78
C LYS A 314 -11.86 -5.96 -1.94
N ALA A 315 -10.71 -5.85 -2.60
CA ALA A 315 -10.03 -4.57 -2.86
C ALA A 315 -10.90 -3.60 -3.67
N ILE A 316 -11.80 -4.12 -4.51
CA ILE A 316 -12.75 -3.34 -5.30
C ILE A 316 -14.16 -3.26 -4.68
N GLY A 317 -14.33 -3.69 -3.42
CA GLY A 317 -15.59 -3.62 -2.68
C GLY A 317 -16.67 -4.63 -3.10
N LYS A 318 -16.30 -5.66 -3.86
CA LYS A 318 -17.19 -6.79 -4.23
C LYS A 318 -17.14 -7.87 -3.16
N ASP A 319 -17.58 -7.49 -1.95
CA ASP A 319 -17.38 -8.28 -0.74
C ASP A 319 -18.12 -9.63 -0.76
N LYS A 320 -19.33 -9.69 -1.33
CA LYS A 320 -20.10 -10.96 -1.41
C LYS A 320 -19.47 -11.95 -2.38
N GLU A 321 -18.93 -11.48 -3.52
CA GLU A 321 -18.16 -12.29 -4.46
C GLU A 321 -16.83 -12.73 -3.85
N ALA A 322 -16.16 -11.84 -3.10
CA ALA A 322 -14.94 -12.16 -2.36
C ALA A 322 -15.16 -13.29 -1.34
N LEU A 323 -16.26 -13.24 -0.57
CA LEU A 323 -16.62 -14.30 0.39
C LEU A 323 -16.80 -15.67 -0.29
N VAL A 324 -17.40 -15.70 -1.49
CA VAL A 324 -17.52 -16.96 -2.26
C VAL A 324 -16.14 -17.54 -2.55
N LYS A 325 -15.20 -16.71 -3.03
CA LYS A 325 -13.83 -17.14 -3.34
C LYS A 325 -13.08 -17.59 -2.09
N PHE A 326 -13.19 -16.84 -1.00
CA PHE A 326 -12.60 -17.24 0.28
C PHE A 326 -13.15 -18.55 0.82
N TYR A 327 -14.47 -18.81 0.72
CA TYR A 327 -15.02 -20.09 1.13
C TYR A 327 -14.51 -21.27 0.29
N VAL A 328 -14.30 -21.07 -1.01
CA VAL A 328 -13.67 -22.09 -1.85
C VAL A 328 -12.23 -22.35 -1.40
N ALA A 329 -11.43 -21.30 -1.18
CA ALA A 329 -10.05 -21.42 -0.70
C ALA A 329 -9.96 -22.13 0.66
N ILE A 330 -10.83 -21.75 1.61
CA ILE A 330 -10.94 -22.41 2.92
C ILE A 330 -11.33 -23.88 2.76
N GLY A 331 -12.23 -24.18 1.81
CA GLY A 331 -12.70 -25.53 1.51
C GLY A 331 -11.62 -26.43 0.95
N LYS A 332 -10.73 -25.86 0.14
CA LYS A 332 -9.50 -26.50 -0.35
C LYS A 332 -8.41 -26.61 0.72
N LYS A 333 -8.67 -26.11 1.93
CA LYS A 333 -7.77 -26.12 3.09
C LYS A 333 -6.47 -25.35 2.87
N PHE A 334 -6.54 -24.25 2.12
CA PHE A 334 -5.39 -23.36 1.96
C PHE A 334 -4.92 -22.87 3.34
N ASP A 335 -3.66 -23.12 3.69
CA ASP A 335 -3.12 -22.97 5.04
C ASP A 335 -2.54 -21.57 5.29
N ALA A 336 -3.20 -20.53 4.79
CA ALA A 336 -2.80 -19.15 4.98
C ALA A 336 -3.59 -18.48 6.13
N PRO A 337 -2.94 -18.08 7.24
CA PRO A 337 -3.62 -17.36 8.33
C PRO A 337 -4.35 -16.09 7.86
N ALA A 338 -3.77 -15.40 6.87
CA ALA A 338 -4.36 -14.19 6.28
C ALA A 338 -5.73 -14.45 5.66
N LEU A 339 -5.94 -15.58 4.97
CA LEU A 339 -7.23 -15.96 4.38
C LEU A 339 -8.33 -15.98 5.45
N TYR A 340 -8.11 -16.69 6.55
CA TYR A 340 -9.08 -16.81 7.65
C TYR A 340 -9.33 -15.46 8.33
N ARG A 341 -8.26 -14.68 8.55
CA ARG A 341 -8.36 -13.35 9.17
C ARG A 341 -9.15 -12.39 8.30
N GLU A 342 -8.84 -12.29 7.01
CA GLU A 342 -9.52 -11.36 6.10
C GLU A 342 -10.97 -11.78 5.86
N THR A 343 -11.26 -13.08 5.80
CA THR A 343 -12.64 -13.60 5.74
C THR A 343 -13.42 -13.22 7.00
N ALA A 344 -12.82 -13.41 8.18
CA ALA A 344 -13.42 -13.03 9.46
C ALA A 344 -13.69 -11.52 9.54
N ILE A 345 -12.75 -10.69 9.10
CA ILE A 345 -12.94 -9.23 9.02
C ILE A 345 -14.15 -8.87 8.17
N LEU A 346 -14.30 -9.52 7.03
CA LEU A 346 -15.39 -9.26 6.11
C LEU A 346 -16.75 -9.69 6.70
N LEU A 347 -16.82 -10.87 7.31
CA LEU A 347 -18.03 -11.34 7.99
C LEU A 347 -18.42 -10.43 9.16
N HIS A 348 -17.44 -9.98 9.94
CA HIS A 348 -17.64 -9.05 11.04
C HIS A 348 -18.23 -7.72 10.59
N LYS A 349 -17.74 -7.16 9.47
CA LYS A 349 -18.25 -5.91 8.87
C LYS A 349 -19.77 -5.97 8.66
N TYR A 350 -20.30 -7.15 8.33
CA TYR A 350 -21.72 -7.36 8.09
C TYR A 350 -22.47 -8.01 9.27
N GLY A 351 -21.84 -8.11 10.43
CA GLY A 351 -22.47 -8.66 11.64
C GLY A 351 -22.80 -10.16 11.58
N LEU A 352 -22.09 -10.90 10.71
CA LEU A 352 -22.19 -12.36 10.50
C LEU A 352 -21.28 -13.10 11.49
N TYR A 353 -21.51 -12.90 12.79
CA TYR A 353 -20.58 -13.33 13.83
C TYR A 353 -20.50 -14.85 14.01
N GLU A 354 -21.61 -15.56 13.77
CA GLU A 354 -21.62 -17.04 13.84
C GLU A 354 -20.81 -17.64 12.68
N GLU A 355 -20.98 -17.08 11.49
CA GLU A 355 -20.19 -17.42 10.32
C GLU A 355 -18.71 -17.09 10.52
N GLU A 356 -18.41 -15.92 11.12
CA GLU A 356 -17.06 -15.50 11.50
C GLU A 356 -16.41 -16.53 12.44
N LEU A 357 -17.11 -16.96 13.50
CA LEU A 357 -16.60 -17.98 14.42
C LEU A 357 -16.34 -19.31 13.73
N SER A 358 -17.22 -19.73 12.83
CA SER A 358 -17.04 -20.97 12.09
C SER A 358 -15.77 -20.93 11.25
N VAL A 359 -15.54 -19.84 10.50
CA VAL A 359 -14.33 -19.63 9.71
C VAL A 359 -13.08 -19.65 10.59
N ILE A 360 -13.10 -18.93 11.73
CA ILE A 360 -11.96 -18.88 12.64
C ILE A 360 -11.66 -20.27 13.22
N ASN A 361 -12.69 -21.04 13.59
CA ASN A 361 -12.51 -22.39 14.12
C ASN A 361 -11.88 -23.31 13.07
N VAL A 362 -12.31 -23.23 11.80
CA VAL A 362 -11.67 -23.97 10.71
C VAL A 362 -10.21 -23.52 10.52
N GLY A 363 -9.94 -22.22 10.56
CA GLY A 363 -8.58 -21.68 10.46
C GLY A 363 -7.66 -22.16 11.58
N LEU A 364 -8.15 -22.23 12.82
CA LEU A 364 -7.37 -22.73 13.96
C LEU A 364 -7.05 -24.23 13.85
N VAL A 365 -7.82 -25.00 13.07
CA VAL A 365 -7.57 -26.41 12.75
C VAL A 365 -6.58 -26.55 11.59
N ASN A 366 -6.76 -25.77 10.51
CA ASN A 366 -5.94 -25.89 9.30
C ASN A 366 -4.57 -25.23 9.43
N VAL A 367 -4.44 -24.13 10.18
CA VAL A 367 -3.18 -23.41 10.34
C VAL A 367 -2.29 -24.13 11.38
N PRO A 368 -1.03 -24.47 11.05
CA PRO A 368 -0.12 -25.18 11.95
C PRO A 368 0.12 -24.47 13.28
N GLN A 369 0.19 -25.22 14.39
CA GLN A 369 0.32 -24.64 15.73
C GLN A 369 1.55 -23.75 15.93
N SER A 370 2.63 -24.03 15.20
CA SER A 370 3.88 -23.25 15.21
C SER A 370 3.76 -21.89 14.53
N ASN A 371 2.67 -21.62 13.81
CA ASN A 371 2.49 -20.36 13.10
C ASN A 371 2.19 -19.22 14.08
N ARG A 372 3.12 -18.25 14.17
CA ARG A 372 3.01 -17.07 15.03
C ARG A 372 1.74 -16.23 14.81
N HIS A 373 1.15 -16.29 13.61
CA HIS A 373 -0.05 -15.52 13.27
C HIS A 373 -1.36 -16.16 13.77
N ARG A 374 -1.30 -17.31 14.46
CA ARG A 374 -2.49 -17.91 15.10
C ARG A 374 -3.06 -17.07 16.23
N GLU A 375 -2.22 -16.27 16.90
CA GLU A 375 -2.67 -15.37 17.98
C GLU A 375 -3.73 -14.36 17.48
N GLU A 376 -3.54 -13.82 16.28
CA GLU A 376 -4.49 -12.90 15.65
C GLU A 376 -5.88 -13.56 15.45
N LEU A 377 -5.91 -14.85 15.12
CA LEU A 377 -7.17 -15.60 14.99
C LEU A 377 -7.86 -15.81 16.34
N PHE A 378 -7.09 -16.04 17.42
CA PHE A 378 -7.65 -16.16 18.77
C PHE A 378 -8.25 -14.83 19.26
N GLU A 379 -7.55 -13.71 19.06
CA GLU A 379 -8.08 -12.39 19.42
C GLU A 379 -9.36 -12.09 18.65
N ARG A 380 -9.40 -12.43 17.36
CA ARG A 380 -10.62 -12.25 16.57
C ARG A 380 -11.77 -13.15 17.05
N LYS A 381 -11.47 -14.38 17.45
CA LYS A 381 -12.46 -15.30 18.04
C LYS A 381 -13.14 -14.68 19.26
N LYS A 382 -12.36 -14.08 20.16
CA LYS A 382 -12.87 -13.40 21.35
C LYS A 382 -13.82 -12.25 20.97
N MET A 383 -13.40 -11.41 20.02
CA MET A 383 -14.22 -10.28 19.55
C MET A 383 -15.58 -10.74 19.00
N ALA A 384 -15.60 -11.79 18.17
CA ALA A 384 -16.84 -12.34 17.62
C ALA A 384 -17.75 -12.94 18.72
N GLN A 385 -17.18 -13.67 19.68
CA GLN A 385 -17.91 -14.22 20.83
C GLN A 385 -18.56 -13.13 21.69
N GLU A 386 -17.85 -12.03 21.94
CA GLU A 386 -18.40 -10.89 22.69
C GLU A 386 -19.60 -10.26 21.98
N GLN A 387 -19.54 -10.13 20.65
CA GLN A 387 -20.65 -9.57 19.88
C GLN A 387 -21.88 -10.49 19.87
N ILE A 388 -21.68 -11.81 19.84
CA ILE A 388 -22.78 -12.79 19.95
C ILE A 388 -23.43 -12.71 21.33
N LYS A 389 -22.64 -12.68 22.41
CA LYS A 389 -23.16 -12.52 23.78
C LYS A 389 -24.02 -11.26 23.90
N LYS A 390 -23.50 -10.11 23.46
CA LYS A 390 -24.25 -8.83 23.46
C LYS A 390 -25.60 -8.92 22.75
N LYS A 391 -25.69 -9.65 21.63
CA LYS A 391 -26.94 -9.87 20.88
C LYS A 391 -27.91 -10.85 21.56
N THR A 392 -27.42 -11.71 22.45
CA THR A 392 -28.23 -12.71 23.16
C THR A 392 -28.82 -12.12 24.44
N ASP A 393 -28.16 -11.11 25.01
CA ASP A 393 -28.58 -10.36 26.20
C ASP A 393 -29.51 -9.16 25.89
N THR A 394 -29.80 -8.89 24.60
CA THR A 394 -30.72 -7.84 24.13
C THR A 394 -31.95 -8.47 23.49
#